data_AF-A0A2V5UL17-F1
#
_entry.id   AF-A0A2V5UL17-F1
#
_cell.length_a   1.000
_cell.length_b   1.000
_cell.length_c   1.000
_cell.angle_alpha   90.00
_cell.angle_beta   90.00
_cell.angle_gamma   90.00
#
_symmetry.space_group_name_H-M   'P 1'
#
loop_
_entity.id
_entity.type
_entity.pdbx_description
1 polymer ?
#
loop_
_entity_poly.entity_id
_entity_poly.type
_entity_poly.pdbx_seq_one_letter_code
_entity_poly.pdbx_strand_id
1 'polypeptide(L)'
;MTKLRNVTLVLFCAVTSALAQAPQTAPTPSIVYSVHDPSSIKDYNTNPRVVREMVNRLVLAATGQPDVTKAWASLVSPNDRIGIKICAAGGDLFTTHHDIVNAIVDGLVAAGHPRSSIIVW
;
A
#
# COMPACT_ATOMS: atom_id res chain seq x y z
N MET A 1 63.23 -22.05 41.52
CA MET A 1 62.07 -22.87 41.98
C MET A 1 60.81 -22.10 41.67
N THR A 2 60.13 -22.45 40.57
CA THR A 2 59.07 -21.66 39.93
C THR A 2 57.70 -22.05 40.52
N LYS A 3 56.98 -21.11 41.15
CA LYS A 3 55.60 -21.33 41.63
C LYS A 3 54.63 -21.27 40.46
N LEU A 4 53.96 -22.39 40.14
CA LEU A 4 52.79 -22.39 39.26
C LEU A 4 51.58 -21.85 40.04
N ARG A 5 50.91 -20.84 39.48
CA ARG A 5 49.69 -20.24 40.03
C ARG A 5 48.49 -20.93 39.38
N ASN A 6 47.70 -21.67 40.16
CA ASN A 6 46.48 -22.32 39.67
C ASN A 6 45.46 -21.25 39.23
N VAL A 7 45.04 -21.30 37.98
CA VAL A 7 43.95 -20.48 37.44
C VAL A 7 42.71 -21.36 37.35
N THR A 8 41.70 -21.07 38.15
CA THR A 8 40.40 -21.75 38.09
C THR A 8 39.50 -20.98 37.13
N LEU A 9 39.07 -21.64 36.06
CA LEU A 9 38.08 -21.12 35.11
C LEU A 9 36.68 -21.49 35.62
N VAL A 10 35.86 -20.49 35.95
CA VAL A 10 34.45 -20.70 36.32
C VAL A 10 33.59 -20.38 35.09
N LEU A 11 32.93 -21.39 34.53
CA LEU A 11 32.02 -21.26 33.41
C LEU A 11 30.59 -21.02 33.94
N PHE A 12 30.06 -19.81 33.75
CA PHE A 12 28.65 -19.51 34.00
C PHE A 12 27.82 -19.85 32.76
N CYS A 13 27.13 -21.00 32.77
CA CYS A 13 26.09 -21.29 31.78
C CYS A 13 24.79 -20.57 32.20
N ALA A 14 24.54 -19.39 31.62
CA ALA A 14 23.23 -18.76 31.71
C ALA A 14 22.24 -19.52 30.82
N VAL A 15 21.39 -20.35 31.41
CA VAL A 15 20.28 -21.00 30.71
C VAL A 15 19.21 -19.94 30.48
N THR A 16 19.22 -19.28 29.32
CA THR A 16 18.09 -18.48 28.88
C THR A 16 16.94 -19.43 28.54
N SER A 17 15.90 -19.47 29.38
CA SER A 17 14.66 -20.18 29.07
C SER A 17 14.11 -19.64 27.75
N ALA A 18 14.24 -20.42 26.67
CA ALA A 18 13.56 -20.14 25.42
C ALA A 18 12.06 -20.38 25.66
N LEU A 19 11.30 -19.31 25.85
CA LEU A 19 9.84 -19.39 25.74
C LEU A 19 9.53 -19.85 24.32
N ALA A 20 8.94 -21.04 24.19
CA ALA A 20 8.45 -21.52 22.90
C ALA A 20 7.44 -20.51 22.36
N GLN A 21 7.71 -19.94 21.17
CA GLN A 21 6.75 -19.11 20.47
C GLN A 21 5.50 -19.96 20.20
N ALA A 22 4.35 -19.48 20.66
CA ALA A 22 3.07 -20.10 20.33
C ALA A 22 2.93 -20.17 18.79
N PRO A 23 2.23 -21.19 18.25
CA PRO A 23 1.99 -21.30 16.82
C PRO A 23 1.38 -20.00 16.30
N GLN A 24 2.08 -19.31 15.40
CA GLN A 24 1.59 -18.08 14.82
C GLN A 24 0.39 -18.43 13.94
N THR A 25 -0.78 -17.88 14.28
CA THR A 25 -2.00 -18.09 13.50
C THR A 25 -1.75 -17.63 12.06
N ALA A 26 -2.19 -18.40 11.08
CA ALA A 26 -2.05 -18.00 9.68
C ALA A 26 -2.69 -16.62 9.47
N PRO A 27 -2.01 -15.67 8.81
CA PRO A 27 -2.54 -14.33 8.61
C PRO A 27 -3.85 -14.39 7.82
N THR A 28 -4.80 -13.52 8.19
CA THR A 28 -6.05 -13.37 7.44
C THR A 28 -5.75 -12.97 5.99
N PRO A 29 -6.27 -13.69 4.98
CA PRO A 29 -6.09 -13.30 3.59
C PRO A 29 -6.63 -11.90 3.31
N SER A 30 -5.94 -11.15 2.45
CA SER A 30 -6.45 -9.86 1.96
C SER A 30 -7.49 -10.06 0.87
N ILE A 31 -8.50 -9.19 0.83
CA ILE A 31 -9.48 -9.15 -0.27
C ILE A 31 -8.89 -8.34 -1.42
N VAL A 32 -8.98 -8.88 -2.64
CA VAL A 32 -8.49 -8.23 -3.87
C VAL A 32 -9.66 -7.93 -4.80
N TYR A 33 -9.79 -6.68 -5.21
CA TYR A 33 -10.74 -6.24 -6.23
C TYR A 33 -10.01 -6.02 -7.56
N SER A 34 -10.59 -6.52 -8.64
CA SER A 34 -10.05 -6.36 -9.99
C SER A 34 -11.13 -5.90 -10.96
N VAL A 35 -10.71 -5.10 -11.95
CA VAL A 35 -11.56 -4.62 -13.02
C VAL A 35 -10.77 -4.70 -14.32
N HIS A 36 -11.44 -5.08 -15.40
CA HIS A 36 -10.86 -5.19 -16.73
C HIS A 36 -11.75 -4.48 -17.73
N ASP A 37 -11.12 -3.74 -18.65
CA ASP A 37 -11.78 -3.13 -19.79
C ASP A 37 -10.81 -3.13 -20.99
N PRO A 38 -11.12 -3.85 -22.09
CA PRO A 38 -10.26 -3.88 -23.28
C PRO A 38 -10.04 -2.51 -23.96
N SER A 39 -10.91 -1.53 -23.70
CA SER A 39 -10.81 -0.18 -24.25
C SER A 39 -9.99 0.78 -23.38
N SER A 40 -9.47 0.30 -22.25
CA SER A 40 -8.71 1.11 -21.28
C SER A 40 -7.34 1.55 -21.78
N ILE A 41 -6.74 0.79 -22.70
CA ILE A 41 -5.41 1.08 -23.24
C ILE A 41 -5.31 0.59 -24.68
N LYS A 42 -4.68 1.39 -25.55
CA LYS A 42 -4.35 1.02 -26.92
C LYS A 42 -2.99 1.61 -27.26
N ASP A 43 -2.10 0.80 -27.85
CA ASP A 43 -0.74 1.24 -28.24
C ASP A 43 -0.01 1.96 -27.09
N TYR A 44 -0.10 1.41 -25.86
CA TYR A 44 0.42 1.98 -24.61
C TYR A 44 -0.14 3.35 -24.20
N ASN A 45 -1.17 3.84 -24.90
CA ASN A 45 -1.89 5.06 -24.53
C ASN A 45 -3.20 4.67 -23.84
N THR A 46 -3.35 5.14 -22.61
CA THR A 46 -4.58 4.93 -21.83
C THR A 46 -5.72 5.78 -22.38
N ASN A 47 -6.95 5.29 -22.20
CA ASN A 47 -8.15 6.08 -22.40
C ASN A 47 -8.58 6.67 -21.05
N PRO A 48 -8.38 7.98 -20.79
CA PRO A 48 -8.61 8.56 -19.47
C PRO A 48 -10.04 8.39 -18.95
N ARG A 49 -11.03 8.39 -19.87
CA ARG A 49 -12.44 8.22 -19.52
C ARG A 49 -12.70 6.82 -18.96
N VAL A 50 -12.27 5.80 -19.70
CA VAL A 50 -12.46 4.38 -19.33
C VAL A 50 -11.67 4.07 -18.06
N VAL A 51 -10.43 4.55 -17.95
CA VAL A 51 -9.62 4.41 -16.74
C VAL A 51 -10.33 4.99 -15.51
N ARG A 52 -10.90 6.19 -15.63
CA ARG A 52 -11.65 6.80 -14.52
C ARG A 52 -12.89 6.00 -14.14
N GLU A 53 -13.62 5.47 -15.11
CA GLU A 53 -14.78 4.59 -14.86
C GLU A 53 -14.36 3.28 -14.18
N MET A 54 -13.22 2.70 -14.56
CA MET A 54 -12.65 1.52 -13.90
C MET A 54 -12.27 1.80 -12.44
N VAL A 55 -11.56 2.90 -12.16
CA VAL A 55 -11.19 3.32 -10.80
C VAL A 55 -12.44 3.56 -9.95
N ASN A 56 -13.45 4.25 -10.49
CA ASN A 56 -14.72 4.48 -9.81
C ASN A 56 -15.42 3.17 -9.42
N ARG A 57 -15.48 2.19 -10.34
CA ARG A 57 -16.07 0.87 -10.03
C ARG A 57 -15.31 0.15 -8.93
N LEU A 58 -13.97 0.19 -8.94
CA LEU A 58 -13.15 -0.43 -7.91
C LEU A 58 -13.37 0.20 -6.54
N VAL A 59 -13.34 1.54 -6.43
CA VAL A 59 -13.49 2.19 -5.12
C VAL A 59 -14.89 2.00 -4.55
N LEU A 60 -15.93 1.99 -5.39
CA LEU A 60 -17.29 1.65 -4.96
C LEU A 60 -17.37 0.22 -4.43
N ALA A 61 -16.83 -0.75 -5.16
CA ALA A 61 -16.85 -2.16 -4.76
C ALA A 61 -16.04 -2.42 -3.48
N ALA A 62 -14.90 -1.75 -3.33
CA ALA A 62 -14.01 -1.91 -2.19
C ALA A 62 -14.57 -1.27 -0.90
N THR A 63 -15.35 -0.20 -1.02
CA THR A 63 -15.88 0.55 0.13
C THR A 63 -17.34 0.24 0.45
N GLY A 64 -18.08 -0.35 -0.49
CA GLY A 64 -19.52 -0.59 -0.37
C GLY A 64 -20.37 0.69 -0.35
N GLN A 65 -19.79 1.84 -0.73
CA GLN A 65 -20.48 3.13 -0.71
C GLN A 65 -21.37 3.32 -1.94
N PRO A 66 -22.47 4.10 -1.83
CA PRO A 66 -23.46 4.23 -2.90
C PRO A 66 -23.04 5.16 -4.03
N ASP A 67 -22.01 5.99 -3.82
CA ASP A 67 -21.50 6.94 -4.80
C ASP A 67 -19.99 7.19 -4.59
N VAL A 68 -19.34 7.67 -5.65
CA VAL A 68 -17.88 7.79 -5.72
C VAL A 68 -17.33 8.78 -4.69
N THR A 69 -18.03 9.90 -4.48
CA THR A 69 -17.64 10.92 -3.51
C THR A 69 -17.62 10.34 -2.09
N LYS A 70 -18.68 9.62 -1.69
CA LYS A 70 -18.73 8.94 -0.39
C LYS A 70 -17.71 7.81 -0.28
N ALA A 71 -17.43 7.10 -1.37
CA ALA A 71 -16.40 6.06 -1.40
C ALA A 71 -15.04 6.63 -0.99
N TRP A 72 -14.57 7.71 -1.63
CA TRP A 72 -13.32 8.35 -1.28
C TRP A 72 -13.33 8.96 0.13
N ALA A 73 -14.42 9.65 0.50
CA ALA A 73 -14.57 10.24 1.83
C ALA A 73 -14.62 9.19 2.97
N SER A 74 -14.91 7.92 2.66
CA SER A 74 -14.87 6.83 3.64
C SER A 74 -13.46 6.30 3.92
N LEU A 75 -12.51 6.57 3.03
CA LEU A 75 -11.12 6.08 3.12
C LEU A 75 -10.19 7.07 3.80
N VAL A 76 -10.43 8.37 3.63
CA VAL A 76 -9.57 9.46 4.09
C VAL A 76 -10.39 10.69 4.49
N SER A 77 -9.92 11.43 5.48
CA SER A 77 -10.56 12.65 5.99
C SER A 77 -10.10 13.89 5.21
N PRO A 78 -10.96 14.89 4.91
CA PRO A 78 -10.58 16.08 4.15
C PRO A 78 -9.35 16.85 4.67
N ASN A 79 -9.00 16.69 5.95
CA ASN A 79 -7.84 17.32 6.58
C ASN A 79 -6.54 16.49 6.45
N ASP A 80 -6.60 15.30 5.88
CA ASP A 80 -5.43 14.43 5.71
C ASP A 80 -4.50 14.93 4.61
N ARG A 81 -3.19 14.69 4.81
CA ARG A 81 -2.20 14.72 3.74
C ARG A 81 -2.10 13.33 3.13
N ILE A 82 -2.27 13.25 1.82
CA ILE A 82 -2.42 11.98 1.12
C ILE A 82 -1.17 11.71 0.30
N GLY A 83 -0.55 10.55 0.50
CA GLY A 83 0.52 10.03 -0.35
C GLY A 83 -0.02 8.99 -1.33
N ILE A 84 0.17 9.22 -2.63
CA ILE A 84 -0.09 8.23 -3.69
C ILE A 84 1.25 7.63 -4.10
N LYS A 85 1.52 6.42 -3.62
CA LYS A 85 2.73 5.69 -4.00
C LYS A 85 2.57 5.11 -5.41
N ILE A 86 3.51 5.42 -6.29
CA ILE A 86 3.55 4.87 -7.65
C ILE A 86 4.76 3.94 -7.84
N CYS A 87 4.72 3.13 -8.89
CA CYS A 87 5.90 2.41 -9.37
C CYS A 87 6.45 3.11 -10.60
N ALA A 88 7.64 3.69 -10.49
CA ALA A 88 8.35 4.35 -11.60
C ALA A 88 9.51 3.51 -12.18
N ALA A 89 9.74 2.31 -11.65
CA ALA A 89 10.91 1.48 -11.99
C ALA A 89 10.93 0.99 -13.45
N GLY A 90 9.78 1.04 -14.13
CA GLY A 90 9.59 0.48 -15.47
C GLY A 90 9.90 1.42 -16.64
N GLY A 91 10.33 2.65 -16.38
CA GLY A 91 10.40 3.70 -17.41
C GLY A 91 9.02 4.04 -18.00
N ASP A 92 8.99 4.79 -19.09
CA ASP A 92 7.75 5.37 -19.63
C ASP A 92 6.67 4.33 -19.98
N LEU A 93 7.06 3.10 -20.34
CA LEU A 93 6.14 2.06 -20.79
C LEU A 93 5.60 1.16 -19.66
N PHE A 94 6.33 1.04 -18.54
CA PHE A 94 5.97 0.13 -17.44
C PHE A 94 5.84 0.84 -16.09
N THR A 95 5.82 2.16 -16.08
CA THR A 95 5.45 2.98 -14.93
C THR A 95 3.92 2.94 -14.70
N THR A 96 3.48 3.32 -13.50
CA THR A 96 2.06 3.62 -13.26
C THR A 96 1.62 4.76 -14.20
N HIS A 97 0.60 4.50 -15.03
CA HIS A 97 0.09 5.49 -15.98
C HIS A 97 -0.50 6.72 -15.26
N HIS A 98 -0.22 7.91 -15.77
CA HIS A 98 -0.71 9.17 -15.19
C HIS A 98 -2.24 9.23 -15.10
N ASP A 99 -2.97 8.65 -16.04
CA ASP A 99 -4.44 8.65 -16.01
C ASP A 99 -5.03 7.91 -14.79
N ILE A 100 -4.33 6.88 -14.29
CA ILE A 100 -4.71 6.19 -13.05
C ILE A 100 -4.54 7.15 -11.87
N VAL A 101 -3.39 7.82 -11.80
CA VAL A 101 -3.09 8.80 -10.74
C VAL A 101 -4.10 9.95 -10.77
N ASN A 102 -4.37 10.50 -11.96
CA ASN A 102 -5.34 11.58 -12.16
C ASN A 102 -6.76 11.16 -11.76
N ALA A 103 -7.19 9.94 -12.09
CA ALA A 103 -8.50 9.43 -11.67
C ALA A 103 -8.64 9.34 -10.15
N ILE A 104 -7.57 8.92 -9.45
CA ILE A 104 -7.53 8.89 -7.98
C ILE A 104 -7.57 10.32 -7.42
N VAL A 105 -6.72 11.22 -7.94
CA VAL A 105 -6.68 12.63 -7.52
C VAL A 105 -8.04 13.31 -7.70
N ASP A 106 -8.70 13.10 -8.84
CA ASP A 106 -10.02 13.69 -9.09
C ASP A 106 -11.09 13.15 -8.14
N GLY A 107 -11.03 11.86 -7.79
CA GLY A 107 -11.90 11.25 -6.79
C GLY A 107 -11.72 11.86 -5.40
N LEU A 108 -10.47 12.05 -4.98
CA LEU A 108 -10.12 12.73 -3.72
C LEU A 108 -10.56 14.20 -3.75
N VAL A 109 -10.34 14.92 -4.84
CA VAL A 109 -10.79 16.31 -4.98
C VAL A 109 -12.31 16.41 -4.91
N ALA A 110 -13.03 15.47 -5.53
CA ALA A 110 -14.50 15.40 -5.45
C ALA A 110 -15.00 15.12 -4.01
N ALA A 111 -14.18 14.46 -3.18
CA ALA A 111 -14.43 14.25 -1.75
C ALA A 111 -13.99 15.44 -0.86
N GLY A 112 -13.51 16.53 -1.45
CA GLY A 112 -13.20 17.78 -0.74
C GLY A 112 -11.74 17.96 -0.37
N HIS A 113 -10.84 17.08 -0.84
CA HIS A 113 -9.41 17.23 -0.56
C HIS A 113 -8.79 18.29 -1.50
N PRO A 114 -8.08 19.30 -0.97
CA PRO A 114 -7.37 20.25 -1.81
C PRO A 114 -6.22 19.56 -2.55
N ARG A 115 -6.02 19.85 -3.85
CA ARG A 115 -4.92 19.25 -4.62
C ARG A 115 -3.54 19.43 -3.97
N SER A 116 -3.34 20.52 -3.25
CA SER A 116 -2.09 20.80 -2.52
C SER A 116 -1.82 19.89 -1.32
N SER A 117 -2.80 19.10 -0.85
CA SER A 117 -2.60 18.10 0.21
C SER A 117 -2.30 16.70 -0.33
N ILE A 118 -2.31 16.52 -1.66
CA ILE A 118 -2.06 15.24 -2.32
C ILE A 118 -0.65 15.24 -2.90
N ILE A 119 0.14 14.24 -2.53
CA ILE A 119 1.54 14.08 -2.91
C ILE A 119 1.68 12.77 -3.68
N VAL A 120 2.22 12.82 -4.89
CA VAL A 120 2.61 11.61 -5.63
C VAL A 120 4.06 11.30 -5.29
N TRP A 121 4.32 10.07 -4.85
CA TRP A 121 5.63 9.60 -4.39
C TRP A 121 6.08 8.33 -5.10
#